data_AF-K1TRS5-F1
#
_entry.id   AF-K1TRS5-F1
#
_cell.length_a   1.000
_cell.length_b   1.000
_cell.length_c   1.000
_cell.angle_alpha   90.00
_cell.angle_beta   90.00
_cell.angle_gamma   90.00
#
_symmetry.space_group_name_H-M   'P 1'
#
loop_
_entity.id
_entity.type
_entity.pdbx_description
1 polymer ?
#
loop_
_entity_poly.entity_id
_entity_poly.type
_entity_poly.pdbx_seq_one_letter_code
_entity_poly.pdbx_strand_id
1 'polypeptide(L)'
;MDEWLKTRNLPLHFISVAGLVYKGDEVLLIKSKRRGWEIPGGVVEQGEDIMSGLKREIFEESGIVVEPEKFVGLYQRLNTKDGYGPLKE
;
A
#
# COMPACT_ATOMS: atom_id res chain seq x y z
N MET A 1 -14.53 -12.31 27.53
CA MET A 1 -15.28 -11.40 26.64
C MET A 1 -14.21 -10.64 25.88
N ASP A 2 -13.73 -11.30 24.84
CA ASP A 2 -12.30 -11.28 24.53
C ASP A 2 -11.98 -10.08 23.62
N GLU A 3 -10.72 -9.63 23.68
CA GLU A 3 -10.14 -8.63 22.78
C GLU A 3 -10.48 -8.84 21.29
N TRP A 4 -10.87 -10.07 20.95
CA TRP A 4 -11.42 -10.53 19.68
C TRP A 4 -12.62 -9.72 19.14
N LEU A 5 -13.42 -9.05 19.98
CA LEU A 5 -14.50 -8.19 19.47
C LEU A 5 -14.01 -6.86 18.86
N LYS A 6 -12.75 -6.46 19.10
CA LYS A 6 -12.16 -5.22 18.56
C LYS A 6 -11.80 -5.30 17.07
N THR A 7 -11.70 -6.50 16.48
CA THR A 7 -11.28 -6.70 15.08
C THR A 7 -12.41 -6.54 14.06
N ARG A 8 -13.66 -6.31 14.49
CA ARG A 8 -14.84 -6.16 13.61
C ARG A 8 -14.80 -4.95 12.66
N ASN A 9 -13.83 -4.05 12.81
CA ASN A 9 -13.68 -2.85 11.99
C ASN A 9 -12.49 -2.87 11.01
N LEU A 10 -11.78 -3.99 10.87
CA LEU A 10 -10.75 -4.08 9.83
C LEU A 10 -11.42 -4.33 8.47
N PRO A 11 -11.10 -3.52 7.44
CA PRO A 11 -11.70 -3.72 6.13
C PRO A 11 -11.28 -5.08 5.56
N LEU A 12 -12.26 -5.81 5.02
CA LEU A 12 -12.06 -7.11 4.36
C LEU A 12 -10.99 -7.04 3.26
N HIS A 13 -10.91 -5.89 2.59
CA HIS A 13 -9.90 -5.58 1.59
C HIS A 13 -9.36 -4.17 1.84
N PHE A 14 -8.05 -4.01 1.78
CA PHE A 14 -7.41 -2.70 1.68
C PHE A 14 -6.81 -2.56 0.29
N ILE A 15 -6.76 -1.32 -0.21
CA ILE A 15 -6.11 -0.97 -1.47
C ILE A 15 -4.72 -0.44 -1.11
N SER A 16 -3.70 -0.95 -1.80
CA SER A 16 -2.35 -0.41 -1.71
C SER A 16 -1.88 0.03 -3.09
N VAL A 17 -1.01 1.04 -3.08
CA VAL A 17 -0.39 1.66 -4.25
C VAL A 17 1.12 1.59 -4.13
N ALA A 18 1.82 1.47 -5.26
CA ALA A 18 3.27 1.53 -5.32
C ALA A 18 3.70 2.22 -6.62
N GLY A 19 4.78 2.99 -6.57
CA GLY A 19 5.23 3.80 -7.70
C GLY A 19 6.63 3.44 -8.18
N LEU A 20 6.73 2.99 -9.43
CA LEU A 20 8.01 2.93 -10.14
C LEU A 20 8.38 4.34 -10.62
N VAL A 21 9.24 5.02 -9.87
CA VAL A 21 9.69 6.38 -10.18
C VAL A 21 11.07 6.33 -10.82
N TYR A 22 11.18 6.86 -12.03
CA TYR A 22 12.43 6.90 -12.80
C TYR A 22 13.00 8.31 -12.87
N LYS A 23 14.33 8.42 -12.86
CA LYS A 23 15.07 9.63 -13.22
C LYS A 23 16.21 9.23 -14.15
N GLY A 24 15.99 9.39 -15.46
CA GLY A 24 16.89 8.81 -16.45
C GLY A 24 16.91 7.28 -16.33
N ASP A 25 18.08 6.69 -16.18
CA ASP A 25 18.27 5.23 -16.06
C ASP A 25 18.21 4.72 -14.60
N GLU A 26 17.94 5.60 -13.65
CA GLU A 26 17.86 5.27 -12.23
C GLU A 26 16.40 5.09 -11.77
N VAL A 27 16.19 4.18 -10.81
CA VAL A 27 14.89 3.95 -10.16
C VAL A 27 14.96 4.30 -8.69
N LEU A 28 13.92 4.96 -8.19
CA LEU A 28 13.77 5.25 -6.77
C LEU A 28 13.41 3.98 -5.99
N LEU A 29 14.20 3.70 -4.95
CA LEU A 29 13.91 2.66 -3.97
C LEU A 29 14.04 3.23 -2.57
N ILE A 30 13.20 2.76 -1.66
CA ILE A 30 13.29 3.02 -0.23
C ILE A 30 13.91 1.82 0.48
N LYS A 31 14.60 2.05 1.61
CA LYS A 31 15.21 0.97 2.38
C LYS A 31 14.46 0.75 3.69
N SER A 32 13.58 -0.25 3.73
CA SER A 32 12.89 -0.63 4.96
C SER A 32 13.79 -1.48 5.85
N LYS A 33 13.67 -1.30 7.16
CA LYS A 33 14.45 -2.07 8.16
C LYS A 33 14.17 -3.58 8.10
N ARG A 34 12.99 -3.99 7.63
CA ARG A 34 12.53 -5.39 7.67
C ARG A 34 12.74 -6.13 6.35
N ARG A 35 12.52 -5.47 5.21
CA ARG A 35 12.47 -6.12 3.89
C ARG A 35 13.60 -5.68 2.97
N GLY A 36 14.41 -4.70 3.36
CA GLY A 36 15.49 -4.19 2.54
C GLY A 36 15.00 -3.15 1.54
N TRP A 37 15.49 -3.20 0.31
CA TRP A 37 15.10 -2.26 -0.74
C TRP A 37 13.72 -2.59 -1.29
N GLU A 38 12.83 -1.60 -1.30
CA GLU A 38 11.44 -1.71 -1.73
C GLU A 38 11.07 -0.55 -2.66
N ILE A 39 10.06 -0.76 -3.51
CA ILE A 39 9.42 0.31 -4.27
C ILE A 39 8.59 1.14 -3.28
N PRO A 40 8.64 2.49 -3.33
CA PRO A 40 7.86 3.33 -2.44
C PRO A 40 6.35 3.13 -2.67
N GLY A 41 5.59 3.18 -1.58
CA GLY A 41 4.15 2.98 -1.60
C GLY A 41 3.58 2.44 -0.29
N GLY A 42 2.26 2.48 -0.21
CA GLY A 42 1.54 2.08 1.00
C GLY A 42 0.06 1.91 0.77
N VAL A 43 -0.72 2.08 1.84
CA VAL A 43 -2.16 1.85 1.84
C VAL A 43 -2.86 3.16 1.47
N VAL A 44 -3.85 3.11 0.58
CA VAL A 44 -4.68 4.28 0.29
C VAL A 44 -5.57 4.56 1.51
N GLU A 45 -5.55 5.80 1.98
CA GLU A 45 -6.31 6.18 3.18
C GLU A 45 -7.81 6.37 2.89
N GLN A 46 -8.62 6.36 3.95
CA GLN A 46 -10.05 6.56 3.80
C GLN A 46 -10.35 8.00 3.33
N GLY A 47 -11.14 8.12 2.27
CA GLY A 47 -11.49 9.42 1.67
C GLY A 47 -10.47 9.94 0.66
N GLU A 48 -9.40 9.20 0.42
CA GLU A 48 -8.36 9.49 -0.57
C GLU A 48 -8.62 8.71 -1.87
N ASP A 49 -8.35 9.32 -3.03
CA ASP A 49 -8.31 8.59 -4.30
C ASP A 49 -6.94 7.91 -4.52
N ILE A 50 -6.89 6.91 -5.40
CA ILE A 50 -5.69 6.09 -5.65
C ILE A 50 -4.46 6.95 -6.02
N MET A 51 -4.64 8.00 -6.80
CA MET A 51 -3.54 8.82 -7.30
C MET A 51 -3.02 9.75 -6.22
N SER A 52 -3.92 10.33 -5.42
CA SER A 52 -3.56 11.12 -4.24
C SER A 52 -2.77 10.28 -3.24
N GLY A 53 -3.23 9.06 -2.94
CA GLY A 53 -2.52 8.14 -2.05
C GLY A 53 -1.14 7.75 -2.57
N LEU A 54 -1.01 7.49 -3.87
CA LEU A 54 0.29 7.17 -4.47
C LEU A 54 1.27 8.34 -4.32
N LYS A 55 0.83 9.57 -4.59
CA LYS A 55 1.66 10.78 -4.47
C LYS A 55 2.06 11.03 -3.01
N ARG A 56 1.12 10.87 -2.07
CA ARG A 56 1.36 11.04 -0.63
C ARG A 56 2.39 10.04 -0.12
N GLU A 57 2.19 8.74 -0.37
CA GLU A 57 3.10 7.68 0.10
C GLU A 57 4.53 7.89 -0.42
N ILE A 58 4.69 8.17 -1.72
CA ILE A 58 6.03 8.44 -2.29
C ILE A 58 6.67 9.66 -1.62
N PHE A 59 5.90 10.73 -1.41
CA PHE A 59 6.41 11.91 -0.74
C PHE A 59 6.80 11.66 0.73
N GLU A 60 5.99 10.92 1.49
CA GLU A 60 6.28 10.60 2.89
C GLU A 60 7.54 9.73 3.05
N GLU A 61 7.72 8.74 2.19
CA GLU A 61 8.83 7.79 2.30
C GLU A 61 10.14 8.30 1.69
N SER A 62 10.08 9.22 0.72
CA SER A 62 11.26 9.67 -0.03
C SER A 62 11.44 11.18 -0.15
N GLY A 63 10.45 11.99 0.21
CA GLY A 63 10.45 13.45 0.03
C GLY A 63 10.30 13.92 -1.43
N ILE A 64 9.99 13.02 -2.37
CA ILE A 64 9.93 13.34 -3.81
C ILE A 64 8.48 13.59 -4.22
N VAL A 65 8.25 14.69 -4.94
CA VAL A 65 6.96 14.98 -5.57
C VAL A 65 6.95 14.37 -6.96
N VAL A 66 5.89 13.63 -7.28
CA VAL A 66 5.73 12.93 -8.57
C VAL A 66 4.38 13.21 -9.20
N GLU A 67 4.32 13.06 -10.53
CA GLU A 67 3.08 12.99 -11.29
C GLU A 67 3.03 11.62 -12.00
N PRO A 68 2.11 10.71 -11.63
CA PRO A 68 2.07 9.39 -12.25
C PRO A 68 1.59 9.46 -13.70
N GLU A 69 2.38 8.92 -14.63
CA GLU A 69 2.10 8.99 -16.06
C GLU A 69 1.37 7.76 -16.63
N LYS A 70 1.62 6.58 -16.04
CA LYS A 70 1.20 5.29 -16.61
C LYS A 70 0.77 4.33 -15.53
N PHE A 71 -0.32 3.62 -15.81
CA PHE A 71 -0.76 2.48 -15.01
C PHE A 71 -0.04 1.21 -15.49
N VAL A 72 0.63 0.51 -14.57
CA VAL A 72 1.39 -0.70 -14.88
C VAL A 72 0.55 -1.97 -14.71
N GLY A 73 -0.27 -2.04 -13.65
CA GLY A 73 -1.11 -3.21 -13.42
C GLY A 73 -1.75 -3.24 -12.04
N LEU A 74 -2.69 -4.17 -11.89
CA LEU A 74 -3.37 -4.51 -10.64
C LEU A 74 -3.00 -5.93 -10.23
N TYR A 75 -2.65 -6.12 -8.96
CA TYR A 75 -2.48 -7.43 -8.37
C TYR A 75 -3.41 -7.58 -7.16
N GLN A 76 -4.12 -8.71 -7.09
CA GLN A 76 -4.97 -9.04 -5.95
C GLN A 76 -4.44 -10.26 -5.23
N ARG A 77 -4.22 -10.14 -3.93
CA ARG A 77 -3.92 -11.29 -3.07
C ARG A 77 -5.24 -11.97 -2.68
N LEU A 78 -5.47 -13.17 -3.22
CA LEU A 78 -6.68 -13.97 -2.96
C LEU A 78 -6.57 -14.87 -1.72
N ASN A 79 -5.35 -15.11 -1.21
CA ASN A 79 -5.14 -16.00 -0.07
C ASN A 79 -5.50 -15.32 1.26
N THR A 80 -6.35 -15.97 2.05
CA THR A 80 -6.58 -15.66 3.45
C THR A 80 -5.39 -16.12 4.30
N LYS A 81 -4.89 -15.24 5.19
CA LYS A 81 -3.98 -15.67 6.28
C LYS A 81 -4.81 -16.18 7.45
N ASP A 82 -4.26 -17.09 8.26
CA ASP A 82 -4.88 -17.42 9.54
C ASP A 82 -5.09 -16.13 10.36
N GLY A 83 -6.34 -15.90 10.80
CA GLY A 83 -6.79 -14.66 11.46
C GLY A 83 -7.38 -13.59 10.52
N TYR A 84 -7.34 -13.78 9.20
CA TYR A 84 -7.98 -12.93 8.19
C TYR A 84 -8.99 -13.76 7.38
N GLY A 85 -10.27 -13.42 7.46
CA GLY A 85 -11.34 -14.11 6.73
C GLY A 85 -12.71 -13.56 7.12
N PRO A 86 -13.80 -13.93 6.43
CA PRO A 86 -15.15 -13.58 6.88
C PRO A 86 -15.34 -14.06 8.32
N LEU A 87 -16.04 -13.25 9.14
CA LEU A 87 -16.48 -13.68 10.46
C LEU A 87 -17.24 -15.00 10.26
N LYS A 88 -16.74 -16.10 10.83
CA LYS A 88 -17.54 -17.32 10.93
C LYS A 88 -18.72 -16.98 11.85
N GLU A 89 -19.94 -17.26 11.38
CA GLU A 89 -21.17 -17.13 12.16
C GLU A 89 -21.08 -17.89 13.50
#